data_AF-A0A925YIV4-F1
#
_entry.id   AF-A0A925YIV4-F1
#
_cell.length_a   1.000
_cell.length_b   1.000
_cell.length_c   1.000
_cell.angle_alpha   90.00
_cell.angle_beta   90.00
_cell.angle_gamma   90.00
#
_symmetry.space_group_name_H-M   'P 1'
#
loop_
_entity.id
_entity.type
_entity.pdbx_description
1 polymer ?
#
loop_
_entity_poly.entity_id
_entity_poly.type
_entity_poly.pdbx_seq_one_letter_code
_entity_poly.pdbx_strand_id
1 'polypeptide(L)'
;MTNILTTFMSIAQNPINGEGDALDISLQNAFASIPPDTPRSQRIELLAASLVYLGNPTNPPDMMLRNGDAVQILRVPRDSLHLQLNSAYAMQKLYPTYPGLTSSARNCEPWSERDMIYAIGVEESRRLTTLWMIYGDCFAPSNATFERNSGDELRIYSPETKAFYLPGRGSITNPIRLLTAAFNTQSVNFESEPRLVAVMRAEKYLSLPEPDRTAIENASGIEVHSVNLQNPEDTTQPLATKLLVLRP
;
A
#
# COMPACT_ATOMS: atom_id res chain seq x y z
N MET A 1 8.28 -14.76 8.13
CA MET A 1 8.80 -13.94 7.01
C MET A 1 7.96 -12.69 6.98
N THR A 2 8.57 -11.49 6.91
CA THR A 2 7.82 -10.24 6.88
C THR A 2 6.82 -10.22 5.73
N ASN A 3 5.58 -9.86 6.04
CA ASN A 3 4.53 -9.58 5.07
C ASN A 3 3.57 -8.52 5.60
N ILE A 4 2.56 -8.15 4.80
CA ILE A 4 1.60 -7.11 5.17
C ILE A 4 0.85 -7.39 6.49
N LEU A 5 0.56 -8.65 6.84
CA LEU A 5 -0.19 -9.01 8.06
C LEU A 5 0.68 -8.82 9.30
N THR A 6 1.94 -9.27 9.25
CA THR A 6 2.89 -9.06 10.35
C THR A 6 3.18 -7.57 10.55
N THR A 7 3.28 -6.81 9.45
CA THR A 7 3.43 -5.35 9.52
C THR A 7 2.18 -4.69 10.11
N PHE A 8 0.98 -5.12 9.70
CA PHE A 8 -0.28 -4.60 10.23
C PHE A 8 -0.38 -4.82 11.74
N MET A 9 -0.07 -6.03 12.21
CA MET A 9 0.01 -6.34 13.66
C MET A 9 1.05 -5.49 14.37
N SER A 10 2.24 -5.32 13.78
CA SER A 10 3.31 -4.51 14.37
C SER A 10 2.86 -3.05 14.59
N ILE A 11 2.13 -2.47 13.64
CA ILE A 11 1.61 -1.09 13.73
C ILE A 11 0.44 -1.02 14.72
N ALA A 12 -0.43 -2.04 14.74
CA ALA A 12 -1.54 -2.09 15.70
C ALA A 12 -1.04 -2.10 17.15
N GLN A 13 0.06 -2.82 17.42
CA GLN A 13 0.70 -2.90 18.73
C GLN A 13 1.57 -1.68 19.06
N ASN A 14 2.20 -1.08 18.05
CA ASN A 14 3.11 0.06 18.19
C ASN A 14 2.66 1.17 17.25
N PRO A 15 1.70 2.01 17.68
CA PRO A 15 1.07 2.99 16.81
C PRO A 15 2.07 4.01 16.28
N ILE A 16 1.97 4.31 14.98
CA ILE A 16 2.79 5.34 14.35
C ILE A 16 2.20 6.70 14.71
N ASN A 17 2.90 7.43 15.57
CA ASN A 17 2.54 8.80 15.90
C ASN A 17 3.21 9.72 14.88
N GLY A 18 2.42 10.46 14.09
CA GLY A 18 2.94 11.39 13.08
C GLY A 18 3.69 12.62 13.64
N GLU A 19 3.97 12.64 14.94
CA GLU A 19 4.75 13.68 15.62
C GLU A 19 6.16 13.13 15.95
N GLY A 20 7.21 13.73 15.40
CA GLY A 20 8.60 13.47 15.76
C GLY A 20 9.37 12.53 14.81
N ASP A 21 8.84 11.34 14.52
CA ASP A 21 9.49 10.38 13.60
C ASP A 21 8.94 10.54 12.17
N ALA A 22 9.84 10.53 11.17
CA ALA A 22 9.43 10.46 9.78
C ALA A 22 8.65 9.14 9.57
N LEU A 23 7.42 9.22 9.02
CA LEU A 23 6.57 8.06 8.67
C LEU A 23 7.38 6.93 7.99
N ASP A 24 8.37 7.30 7.21
CA ASP A 24 9.29 6.41 6.51
C ASP A 24 10.06 5.49 7.47
N ILE A 25 10.63 6.06 8.55
CA ILE A 25 11.37 5.31 9.58
C ILE A 25 10.41 4.40 10.34
N SER A 26 9.24 4.90 10.71
CA SER A 26 8.23 4.13 11.43
C SER A 26 7.73 2.93 10.63
N LEU A 27 7.50 3.11 9.32
CA LEU A 27 7.15 2.03 8.42
C LEU A 27 8.30 1.04 8.22
N GLN A 28 9.54 1.51 8.05
CA GLN A 28 10.71 0.62 7.97
C GLN A 28 10.82 -0.27 9.21
N ASN A 29 10.64 0.30 10.40
CA ASN A 29 10.62 -0.46 11.65
C ASN A 29 9.47 -1.47 11.69
N ALA A 30 8.26 -1.06 11.29
CA ALA A 30 7.10 -1.93 11.27
C ALA A 30 7.26 -3.13 10.32
N PHE A 31 7.75 -2.89 9.10
CA PHE A 31 8.08 -3.95 8.15
C PHE A 31 9.20 -4.85 8.67
N ALA A 32 10.20 -4.32 9.35
CA ALA A 32 11.23 -5.14 9.99
C ALA A 32 10.79 -5.72 11.36
N SER A 33 9.53 -5.51 11.78
CA SER A 33 8.98 -5.93 13.08
C SER A 33 9.87 -5.55 14.27
N ILE A 34 10.42 -4.33 14.22
CA ILE A 34 11.37 -3.80 15.20
C ILE A 34 10.59 -3.16 16.37
N PRO A 35 10.77 -3.64 17.62
CA PRO A 35 10.18 -3.01 18.79
C PRO A 35 10.67 -1.56 19.01
N PRO A 36 9.85 -0.66 19.58
CA PRO A 36 10.19 0.76 19.76
C PRO A 36 11.54 1.00 20.45
N ASP A 37 11.80 0.28 21.56
CA ASP A 37 12.98 0.46 22.42
C ASP A 37 14.23 -0.30 21.92
N THR A 38 14.22 -0.79 20.67
CA THR A 38 15.35 -1.54 20.11
C THR A 38 16.59 -0.64 19.96
N PRO A 39 17.74 -1.03 20.55
CA PRO A 39 18.99 -0.29 20.41
C PRO A 39 19.43 -0.09 18.95
N ARG A 40 20.10 1.03 18.67
CA ARG A 40 20.49 1.42 17.31
C ARG A 40 21.28 0.35 16.55
N SER A 41 22.22 -0.33 17.19
CA SER A 41 23.02 -1.39 16.55
C SER A 41 22.15 -2.57 16.12
N GLN A 42 21.29 -3.07 17.02
CA GLN A 42 20.36 -4.16 16.74
C GLN A 42 19.32 -3.78 15.70
N ARG A 43 18.86 -2.52 15.69
CA ARG A 43 17.95 -2.00 14.67
C ARG A 43 18.54 -2.10 13.27
N ILE A 44 19.83 -1.76 13.11
CA ILE A 44 20.52 -1.86 11.81
C ILE A 44 20.57 -3.33 11.35
N GLU A 45 20.84 -4.26 12.27
CA GLU A 45 20.87 -5.70 11.95
C GLU A 45 19.49 -6.22 11.53
N LEU A 46 18.42 -5.84 12.24
CA LEU A 46 17.05 -6.25 11.92
C LEU A 46 16.55 -5.67 10.59
N LEU A 47 16.88 -4.40 10.31
CA LEU A 47 16.61 -3.77 9.01
C LEU A 47 17.35 -4.50 7.90
N ALA A 48 18.65 -4.79 8.07
CA ALA A 48 19.45 -5.49 7.07
C ALA A 48 18.98 -6.95 6.83
N ALA A 49 18.44 -7.60 7.86
CA ALA A 49 17.84 -8.92 7.74
C ALA A 49 16.53 -8.89 6.94
N SER A 50 15.72 -7.84 7.12
CA SER A 50 14.35 -7.74 6.59
C SER A 50 14.25 -7.04 5.23
N LEU A 51 15.14 -6.08 4.97
CA LEU A 51 15.10 -5.22 3.79
C LEU A 51 16.32 -5.49 2.90
N VAL A 52 16.11 -5.45 1.58
CA VAL A 52 17.17 -5.55 0.57
C VAL A 52 17.46 -4.24 -0.13
N TYR A 53 16.54 -3.29 -0.01
CA TYR A 53 16.70 -1.95 -0.56
C TYR A 53 16.01 -0.92 0.34
N LEU A 54 16.69 0.21 0.55
CA LEU A 54 16.12 1.45 1.07
C LEU A 54 16.17 2.48 -0.05
N GLY A 55 15.04 3.13 -0.27
CA GLY A 55 14.80 4.05 -1.37
C GLY A 55 15.51 5.39 -1.22
N ASN A 56 15.16 6.28 -2.14
CA ASN A 56 15.61 7.65 -2.16
C ASN A 56 14.43 8.56 -2.56
N PRO A 57 14.53 9.88 -2.34
CA PRO A 57 13.40 10.78 -2.56
C PRO A 57 12.87 10.87 -4.00
N THR A 58 13.63 10.41 -5.01
CA THR A 58 13.31 10.66 -6.43
C THR A 58 12.85 9.44 -7.20
N ASN A 59 13.14 8.23 -6.73
CA ASN A 59 12.88 6.99 -7.48
C ASN A 59 12.13 5.98 -6.63
N PRO A 60 11.12 5.29 -7.19
CA PRO A 60 10.47 4.19 -6.51
C PRO A 60 11.37 2.95 -6.50
N PRO A 61 11.12 1.98 -5.60
CA PRO A 61 10.26 2.08 -4.42
C PRO A 61 11.00 2.75 -3.24
N ASP A 62 10.29 3.09 -2.16
CA ASP A 62 10.92 3.63 -0.93
C ASP A 62 11.59 2.54 -0.08
N MET A 63 11.19 1.28 -0.25
CA MET A 63 11.90 0.12 0.28
C MET A 63 11.51 -1.16 -0.45
N MET A 64 12.35 -2.20 -0.35
CA MET A 64 12.03 -3.56 -0.82
C MET A 64 12.34 -4.56 0.29
N LEU A 65 11.37 -5.43 0.57
CA LEU A 65 11.52 -6.51 1.53
C LEU A 65 12.35 -7.65 0.93
N ARG A 66 13.17 -8.31 1.76
CA ARG A 66 13.92 -9.49 1.34
C ARG A 66 12.96 -10.61 0.92
N ASN A 67 13.11 -11.11 -0.30
CA ASN A 67 12.23 -12.12 -0.90
C ASN A 67 10.72 -11.77 -0.79
N GLY A 68 10.38 -10.48 -0.78
CA GLY A 68 9.02 -10.01 -0.57
C GLY A 68 8.64 -8.81 -1.42
N ASP A 69 7.65 -8.07 -0.95
CA ASP A 69 7.01 -6.99 -1.71
C ASP A 69 7.89 -5.71 -1.76
N ALA A 70 7.58 -4.84 -2.72
CA ALA A 70 8.12 -3.49 -2.79
C ALA A 70 7.11 -2.51 -2.16
N VAL A 71 7.59 -1.47 -1.48
CA VAL A 71 6.74 -0.51 -0.77
C VAL A 71 7.01 0.90 -1.25
N GLN A 72 5.95 1.60 -1.66
CA GLN A 72 5.95 3.03 -1.92
C GLN A 72 5.22 3.73 -0.77
N ILE A 73 5.91 4.64 -0.09
CA ILE A 73 5.39 5.46 0.99
C ILE A 73 4.96 6.80 0.41
N LEU A 74 3.75 7.23 0.75
CA LEU A 74 3.18 8.49 0.28
C LEU A 74 2.47 9.18 1.44
N ARG A 75 2.33 10.50 1.35
CA ARG A 75 1.55 11.32 2.28
C ARG A 75 0.55 12.15 1.50
N VAL A 76 -0.63 12.33 2.06
CA VAL A 76 -1.69 13.09 1.42
C VAL A 76 -2.55 13.83 2.44
N PRO A 77 -2.90 15.10 2.21
CA PRO A 77 -3.91 15.77 3.03
C PRO A 77 -5.25 15.03 2.97
N ARG A 78 -6.01 15.03 4.07
CA ARG A 78 -7.33 14.39 4.19
C ARG A 78 -8.23 14.58 2.96
N ASP A 79 -8.39 15.82 2.51
CA ASP A 79 -9.35 16.16 1.46
C ASP A 79 -8.76 16.11 0.04
N SER A 80 -7.57 15.54 -0.13
CA SER A 80 -6.91 15.53 -1.44
C SER A 80 -7.67 14.65 -2.44
N LEU A 81 -7.97 15.25 -3.60
CA LEU A 81 -8.56 14.56 -4.74
C LEU A 81 -7.54 13.72 -5.52
N HIS A 82 -6.26 14.10 -5.43
CA HIS A 82 -5.16 13.50 -6.19
C HIS A 82 -4.05 12.99 -5.26
N LEU A 83 -3.33 11.99 -5.74
CA LEU A 83 -2.16 11.44 -5.10
C LEU A 83 -0.97 11.61 -6.05
N GLN A 84 0.05 12.34 -5.58
CA GLN A 84 1.29 12.50 -6.32
C GLN A 84 2.18 11.28 -6.09
N LEU A 85 2.73 10.76 -7.19
CA LEU A 85 3.66 9.64 -7.21
C LEU A 85 5.06 10.15 -7.58
N ASN A 86 6.08 9.44 -7.09
CA ASN A 86 7.46 9.55 -7.53
C ASN A 86 7.76 8.64 -8.74
N SER A 87 6.71 8.13 -9.39
CA SER A 87 6.76 7.29 -10.58
C SER A 87 5.93 7.93 -11.70
N ALA A 88 6.11 7.44 -12.93
CA ALA A 88 5.31 7.91 -14.07
C ALA A 88 3.83 7.52 -13.94
N TYR A 89 3.55 6.39 -13.28
CA TYR A 89 2.21 5.81 -13.10
C TYR A 89 2.17 4.90 -11.86
N ALA A 90 0.97 4.53 -11.41
CA ALA A 90 0.78 3.53 -10.36
C ALA A 90 0.97 2.12 -10.93
N MET A 91 1.76 1.30 -10.24
CA MET A 91 2.17 -0.03 -10.67
C MET A 91 1.49 -1.08 -9.79
N GLN A 92 0.89 -2.11 -10.40
CA GLN A 92 0.47 -3.30 -9.65
C GLN A 92 1.67 -4.10 -9.12
N LYS A 93 2.71 -4.19 -9.95
CA LYS A 93 3.92 -4.97 -9.74
C LYS A 93 5.11 -4.17 -10.24
N LEU A 94 6.22 -4.30 -9.53
CA LEU A 94 7.51 -3.76 -9.93
C LEU A 94 8.27 -4.84 -10.70
N TYR A 95 9.03 -4.42 -11.72
CA TYR A 95 9.90 -5.29 -12.51
C TYR A 95 11.30 -4.68 -12.59
N PRO A 96 12.38 -5.48 -12.67
CA PRO A 96 13.74 -4.96 -12.76
C PRO A 96 13.98 -4.17 -14.05
N THR A 97 13.13 -4.39 -15.07
CA THR A 97 13.12 -3.67 -16.34
C THR A 97 12.48 -2.28 -16.26
N TYR A 98 11.84 -1.89 -15.15
CA TYR A 98 11.26 -0.56 -15.00
C TYR A 98 12.36 0.51 -15.13
N PRO A 99 12.27 1.44 -16.11
CA PRO A 99 13.33 2.41 -16.37
C PRO A 99 13.60 3.36 -15.20
N GLY A 100 12.58 3.63 -14.37
CA GLY A 100 12.69 4.53 -13.22
C GLY A 100 13.39 3.93 -12.00
N LEU A 101 13.81 2.66 -12.03
CA LEU A 101 14.59 2.04 -10.95
C LEU A 101 16.02 2.53 -10.91
N THR A 102 16.51 2.77 -9.69
CA THR A 102 17.95 2.91 -9.45
C THR A 102 18.67 1.58 -9.67
N SER A 103 19.98 1.66 -9.98
CA SER A 103 20.83 0.46 -10.10
C SER A 103 20.85 -0.35 -8.81
N SER A 104 20.84 0.30 -7.64
CA SER A 104 20.83 -0.37 -6.34
C SER A 104 19.52 -1.13 -6.09
N ALA A 105 18.36 -0.55 -6.44
CA ALA A 105 17.08 -1.26 -6.36
C ALA A 105 17.01 -2.45 -7.33
N ARG A 106 17.47 -2.24 -8.56
CA ARG A 106 17.47 -3.28 -9.61
C ARG A 106 18.31 -4.50 -9.19
N ASN A 107 19.48 -4.25 -8.62
CA ASN A 107 20.47 -5.27 -8.29
C ASN A 107 20.48 -5.68 -6.80
N CYS A 108 19.43 -5.35 -6.04
CA CYS A 108 19.40 -5.58 -4.58
C CYS A 108 19.44 -7.06 -4.18
N GLU A 109 18.86 -7.93 -5.01
CA GLU A 109 18.96 -9.39 -4.97
C GLU A 109 18.51 -9.94 -6.34
N PRO A 110 18.53 -11.26 -6.59
CA PRO A 110 17.85 -11.84 -7.75
C PRO A 110 16.33 -11.80 -7.59
N TRP A 111 15.60 -11.18 -8.53
CA TRP A 111 14.14 -11.16 -8.55
C TRP A 111 13.61 -10.93 -9.97
N SER A 112 12.40 -11.39 -10.26
CA SER A 112 11.72 -11.22 -11.56
C SER A 112 10.61 -10.19 -11.50
N GLU A 113 9.86 -10.17 -10.40
CA GLU A 113 8.77 -9.25 -10.13
C GLU A 113 8.55 -9.15 -8.62
N ARG A 114 7.87 -8.08 -8.18
CA ARG A 114 7.40 -7.91 -6.80
C ARG A 114 6.04 -7.22 -6.81
N ASP A 115 5.18 -7.60 -5.89
CA ASP A 115 3.95 -6.84 -5.67
C ASP A 115 4.27 -5.45 -5.10
N MET A 116 3.51 -4.44 -5.51
CA MET A 116 3.65 -3.08 -4.98
C MET A 116 2.64 -2.84 -3.87
N ILE A 117 3.12 -2.41 -2.70
CA ILE A 117 2.30 -1.90 -1.59
C ILE A 117 2.42 -0.37 -1.57
N TYR A 118 1.28 0.31 -1.60
CA TYR A 118 1.18 1.75 -1.37
C TYR A 118 0.84 2.00 0.09
N ALA A 119 1.83 2.44 0.86
CA ALA A 119 1.69 2.87 2.25
C ALA A 119 1.40 4.38 2.30
N ILE A 120 0.12 4.75 2.34
CA ILE A 120 -0.34 6.14 2.22
C ILE A 120 -0.76 6.65 3.60
N GLY A 121 0.00 7.61 4.14
CA GLY A 121 -0.38 8.35 5.32
C GLY A 121 -1.33 9.50 5.00
N VAL A 122 -2.53 9.46 5.57
CA VAL A 122 -3.49 10.57 5.53
C VAL A 122 -3.18 11.53 6.66
N GLU A 123 -3.01 12.80 6.32
CA GLU A 123 -2.63 13.83 7.27
C GLU A 123 -3.68 14.94 7.40
N GLU A 124 -3.92 15.37 8.64
CA GLU A 124 -4.71 16.54 8.97
C GLU A 124 -3.96 17.34 10.04
N SER A 125 -3.85 18.66 9.85
CA SER A 125 -3.14 19.54 10.79
C SER A 125 -1.71 19.06 11.16
N ARG A 126 -1.00 18.49 10.19
CA ARG A 126 0.35 17.88 10.33
C ARG A 126 0.42 16.67 11.27
N ARG A 127 -0.70 15.98 11.48
CA ARG A 127 -0.77 14.71 12.19
C ARG A 127 -1.25 13.61 11.27
N LEU A 128 -0.63 12.44 11.36
CA LEU A 128 -1.12 11.23 10.73
C LEU A 128 -2.45 10.83 11.39
N THR A 129 -3.51 10.71 10.60
CA THR A 129 -4.84 10.32 11.10
C THR A 129 -5.16 8.87 10.76
N THR A 130 -4.89 8.48 9.51
CA THR A 130 -5.06 7.10 9.01
C THR A 130 -3.83 6.70 8.22
N LEU A 131 -3.38 5.45 8.39
CA LEU A 131 -2.44 4.82 7.46
C LEU A 131 -3.17 3.78 6.59
N TRP A 132 -2.98 3.87 5.29
CA TRP A 132 -3.48 2.88 4.32
C TRP A 132 -2.31 2.06 3.76
N MET A 133 -2.47 0.74 3.68
CA MET A 133 -1.55 -0.16 2.96
C MET A 133 -2.34 -0.89 1.88
N ILE A 134 -2.15 -0.47 0.62
CA ILE A 134 -2.98 -0.94 -0.50
C ILE A 134 -2.08 -1.65 -1.50
N TYR A 135 -2.37 -2.91 -1.83
CA TYR A 135 -1.70 -3.53 -2.97
C TYR A 135 -2.09 -2.86 -4.27
N GLY A 136 -1.11 -2.58 -5.13
CA GLY A 136 -1.31 -1.87 -6.39
C GLY A 136 -2.30 -2.58 -7.32
N ASP A 137 -2.31 -3.91 -7.31
CA ASP A 137 -3.20 -4.76 -8.10
C ASP A 137 -4.70 -4.67 -7.71
N CYS A 138 -5.02 -3.90 -6.67
CA CYS A 138 -6.38 -3.60 -6.22
C CYS A 138 -6.96 -2.33 -6.86
N PHE A 139 -6.14 -1.48 -7.49
CA PHE A 139 -6.61 -0.21 -8.08
C PHE A 139 -5.86 0.23 -9.35
N ALA A 140 -4.66 -0.28 -9.59
CA ALA A 140 -3.85 0.02 -10.76
C ALA A 140 -3.95 -1.13 -11.78
N PRO A 141 -4.12 -0.82 -13.07
CA PRO A 141 -4.05 -1.83 -14.11
C PRO A 141 -2.60 -2.31 -14.31
N SER A 142 -2.45 -3.49 -14.92
CA SER A 142 -1.19 -4.04 -15.37
C SER A 142 -0.49 -3.13 -16.38
N ASN A 143 0.83 -3.23 -16.50
CA ASN A 143 1.58 -2.44 -17.50
C ASN A 143 1.05 -2.67 -18.92
N ALA A 144 0.68 -3.91 -19.26
CA ALA A 144 0.11 -4.23 -20.56
C ALA A 144 -1.26 -3.54 -20.78
N THR A 145 -2.12 -3.53 -19.76
CA THR A 145 -3.42 -2.83 -19.80
C THR A 145 -3.22 -1.32 -19.82
N PHE A 146 -2.28 -0.80 -19.04
CA PHE A 146 -1.89 0.61 -19.04
C PHE A 146 -1.38 1.05 -20.40
N GLU A 147 -0.44 0.32 -21.01
CA GLU A 147 0.13 0.62 -22.32
C GLU A 147 -0.91 0.52 -23.44
N ARG A 148 -1.74 -0.53 -23.45
CA ARG A 148 -2.84 -0.68 -24.41
C ARG A 148 -3.80 0.50 -24.39
N ASN A 149 -4.12 0.97 -23.19
CA ASN A 149 -5.04 2.07 -22.96
C ASN A 149 -4.31 3.43 -22.84
N SER A 150 -2.99 3.50 -23.04
CA SER A 150 -2.25 4.77 -23.01
C SER A 150 -2.41 5.56 -24.32
N GLY A 151 -2.94 4.91 -25.37
CA GLY A 151 -3.34 5.55 -26.63
C GLY A 151 -4.75 6.15 -26.62
N ASP A 152 -5.62 5.73 -25.69
CA ASP A 152 -7.01 6.17 -25.56
C ASP A 152 -7.30 6.38 -24.07
N GLU A 153 -7.49 7.64 -23.64
CA GLU A 153 -7.90 8.07 -22.28
C GLU A 153 -8.36 6.91 -21.38
N LEU A 154 -7.50 6.44 -20.47
CA LEU A 154 -7.80 5.27 -19.65
C LEU A 154 -8.97 5.62 -18.70
N ARG A 155 -10.15 5.08 -18.99
CA ARG A 155 -11.40 5.44 -18.34
C ARG A 155 -11.81 4.45 -17.23
N ILE A 156 -11.25 4.55 -16.02
CA ILE A 156 -11.82 3.84 -14.83
C ILE A 156 -12.92 4.71 -14.19
N TYR A 157 -14.14 4.17 -14.15
CA TYR A 157 -15.41 4.88 -13.96
C TYR A 157 -15.77 5.12 -12.50
N SER A 158 -16.07 6.37 -12.16
CA SER A 158 -16.84 6.75 -10.97
C SER A 158 -18.29 7.06 -11.40
N PRO A 159 -19.30 6.36 -10.85
CA PRO A 159 -20.71 6.65 -11.14
C PRO A 159 -21.13 8.07 -10.76
N GLU A 160 -20.48 8.64 -9.74
CA GLU A 160 -20.85 9.93 -9.14
C GLU A 160 -20.12 11.11 -9.79
N THR A 161 -18.90 10.92 -10.28
CA THR A 161 -18.02 12.05 -10.70
C THR A 161 -17.69 12.10 -12.19
N LYS A 162 -18.05 11.10 -13.01
CA LYS A 162 -17.74 11.05 -14.47
C LYS A 162 -16.29 11.43 -14.82
N ALA A 163 -15.32 11.22 -13.93
CA ALA A 163 -13.95 11.68 -14.13
C ALA A 163 -12.97 10.50 -14.12
N PHE A 164 -12.14 10.50 -15.14
CA PHE A 164 -11.19 9.46 -15.48
C PHE A 164 -9.76 9.93 -15.20
N TYR A 165 -8.88 8.96 -14.99
CA TYR A 165 -7.42 9.07 -15.08
C TYR A 165 -6.98 10.24 -15.98
N LEU A 166 -6.23 11.20 -15.43
CA LEU A 166 -5.43 12.11 -16.23
C LEU A 166 -3.99 11.61 -16.16
N PRO A 167 -3.47 10.91 -17.19
CA PRO A 167 -2.04 10.66 -17.28
C PRO A 167 -1.36 12.01 -17.50
N GLY A 168 -0.83 12.57 -16.41
CA GLY A 168 -0.03 13.80 -16.42
C GLY A 168 0.95 13.80 -15.27
N ARG A 169 2.23 13.55 -15.57
CA ARG A 169 3.38 13.78 -14.66
C ARG A 169 3.29 13.13 -13.27
N GLY A 170 2.87 11.86 -13.20
CA GLY A 170 2.93 11.08 -11.95
C GLY A 170 1.83 11.41 -10.93
N SER A 171 0.74 12.07 -11.32
CA SER A 171 -0.42 12.28 -10.43
C SER A 171 -1.56 11.32 -10.81
N ILE A 172 -2.20 10.69 -9.82
CA ILE A 172 -3.37 9.81 -10.00
C ILE A 172 -4.55 10.29 -9.13
N THR A 173 -5.77 9.88 -9.45
CA THR A 173 -6.90 10.03 -8.51
C THR A 173 -6.56 9.34 -7.20
N ASN A 174 -6.85 9.98 -6.07
CA ASN A 174 -6.56 9.42 -4.76
C ASN A 174 -7.31 8.08 -4.57
N PRO A 175 -6.61 6.93 -4.49
CA PRO A 175 -7.25 5.62 -4.42
C PRO A 175 -8.08 5.45 -3.15
N ILE A 176 -7.74 6.14 -2.07
CA ILE A 176 -8.50 6.11 -0.81
C ILE A 176 -9.95 6.52 -1.04
N ARG A 177 -10.21 7.56 -1.85
CA ARG A 177 -11.59 8.02 -2.13
C ARG A 177 -12.39 6.98 -2.91
N LEU A 178 -11.76 6.30 -3.86
CA LEU A 178 -12.42 5.27 -4.67
C LEU A 178 -12.75 4.05 -3.81
N LEU A 179 -11.80 3.65 -2.96
CA LEU A 179 -11.95 2.50 -2.06
C LEU A 179 -13.01 2.76 -0.99
N THR A 180 -12.99 3.90 -0.30
CA THR A 180 -14.00 4.21 0.72
C THR A 180 -15.41 4.25 0.13
N ALA A 181 -15.58 4.83 -1.06
CA ALA A 181 -16.86 4.79 -1.77
C ALA A 181 -17.32 3.35 -2.05
N ALA A 182 -16.42 2.49 -2.56
CA ALA A 182 -16.72 1.08 -2.84
C ALA A 182 -17.01 0.24 -1.57
N PHE A 183 -16.40 0.57 -0.43
CA PHE A 183 -16.62 -0.13 0.83
C PHE A 183 -17.92 0.30 1.51
N ASN A 184 -18.29 1.57 1.41
CA ASN A 184 -19.55 2.09 1.94
C ASN A 184 -20.78 1.41 1.29
N THR A 185 -20.72 1.08 0.00
CA THR A 185 -21.80 0.34 -0.68
C THR A 185 -21.93 -1.11 -0.20
N GLN A 186 -20.93 -1.62 0.52
CA GLN A 186 -20.87 -2.96 1.09
C GLN A 186 -20.91 -2.94 2.62
N SER A 187 -21.49 -1.87 3.19
CA SER A 187 -21.73 -1.72 4.63
C SER A 187 -20.49 -1.66 5.53
N VAL A 188 -19.30 -1.43 4.98
CA VAL A 188 -18.11 -1.12 5.77
C VAL A 188 -18.01 0.40 5.89
N ASN A 189 -18.38 0.91 7.06
CA ASN A 189 -18.47 2.35 7.33
C ASN A 189 -17.11 2.94 7.73
N PHE A 190 -16.79 4.14 7.24
CA PHE A 190 -15.60 4.92 7.60
C PHE A 190 -15.94 6.18 8.44
N GLU A 191 -17.15 6.27 9.01
CA GLU A 191 -17.58 7.37 9.91
C GLU A 191 -16.67 7.53 11.13
N SER A 192 -16.34 6.42 11.81
CA SER A 192 -15.23 6.41 12.76
C SER A 192 -13.95 6.20 11.97
N GLU A 193 -13.14 7.26 11.88
CA GLU A 193 -11.90 7.22 11.12
C GLU A 193 -11.00 6.08 11.62
N PRO A 194 -10.67 5.09 10.78
CA PRO A 194 -9.82 3.99 11.20
C PRO A 194 -8.38 4.47 11.37
N ARG A 195 -7.63 3.81 12.25
CA ARG A 195 -6.22 4.12 12.47
C ARG A 195 -5.33 3.50 11.40
N LEU A 196 -5.67 2.29 10.97
CA LEU A 196 -4.92 1.52 10.00
C LEU A 196 -5.86 0.72 9.11
N VAL A 197 -5.60 0.76 7.81
CA VAL A 197 -6.37 0.03 6.80
C VAL A 197 -5.42 -0.73 5.89
N ALA A 198 -5.72 -1.99 5.58
CA ALA A 198 -5.01 -2.72 4.53
C ALA A 198 -5.97 -3.36 3.53
N VAL A 199 -5.60 -3.31 2.26
CA VAL A 199 -6.41 -3.84 1.15
C VAL A 199 -5.53 -4.71 0.27
N MET A 200 -5.97 -5.94 0.05
CA MET A 200 -5.30 -6.91 -0.81
C MET A 200 -6.31 -7.82 -1.49
N ARG A 201 -5.94 -8.43 -2.62
CA ARG A 201 -6.79 -9.47 -3.24
C ARG A 201 -7.02 -10.63 -2.29
N ALA A 202 -8.19 -11.26 -2.38
CA ALA A 202 -8.53 -12.42 -1.56
C ALA A 202 -7.54 -13.58 -1.77
N GLU A 203 -7.09 -13.78 -3.01
CA GLU A 203 -6.06 -14.77 -3.34
C GLU A 203 -4.72 -14.48 -2.63
N LYS A 204 -4.28 -13.22 -2.59
CA LYS A 204 -3.05 -12.81 -1.89
C LYS A 204 -3.18 -13.05 -0.40
N TYR A 205 -4.31 -12.70 0.21
CA TYR A 205 -4.56 -12.99 1.62
C TYR A 205 -4.46 -14.49 1.93
N LEU A 206 -5.06 -15.33 1.10
CA LEU A 206 -5.04 -16.79 1.23
C LEU A 206 -3.65 -17.41 0.93
N SER A 207 -2.77 -16.70 0.23
CA SER A 207 -1.38 -17.15 0.01
C SER A 207 -0.43 -16.84 1.18
N LEU A 208 -0.83 -15.97 2.11
CA LEU A 208 0.01 -15.62 3.28
C LEU A 208 0.06 -16.79 4.29
N PRO A 209 1.00 -16.80 5.25
CA PRO A 209 1.08 -17.87 6.25
C PRO A 209 -0.22 -17.96 7.07
N GLU A 210 -0.72 -19.19 7.28
CA GLU A 210 -1.92 -19.43 8.09
C GLU A 210 -1.78 -18.89 9.52
N PRO A 211 -0.63 -19.02 10.23
CA PRO A 211 -0.46 -18.44 11.56
C PRO A 211 -0.64 -16.91 11.58
N ASP A 212 -0.19 -16.21 10.52
CA ASP A 212 -0.31 -14.75 10.42
C ASP A 212 -1.75 -14.32 10.18
N ARG A 213 -2.50 -15.08 9.36
CA ARG A 213 -3.94 -14.87 9.17
C ARG A 213 -4.72 -15.08 10.46
N THR A 214 -4.50 -16.21 11.12
CA THR A 214 -5.19 -16.57 12.36
C THR A 214 -4.88 -15.57 13.47
N ALA A 215 -3.66 -15.04 13.53
CA ALA A 215 -3.31 -13.96 14.45
C ALA A 215 -4.11 -12.67 14.19
N ILE A 216 -4.23 -12.25 12.93
CA ILE A 216 -5.01 -11.07 12.54
C ILE A 216 -6.51 -11.25 12.80
N GLU A 217 -7.07 -12.42 12.44
CA GLU A 217 -8.51 -12.69 12.58
C GLU A 217 -8.96 -12.76 14.05
N ASN A 218 -8.06 -13.14 14.97
CA ASN A 218 -8.33 -13.21 16.41
C ASN A 218 -7.88 -11.96 17.19
N ALA A 219 -7.28 -10.98 16.52
CA ALA A 219 -6.79 -9.77 17.19
C ALA A 219 -7.94 -8.83 17.58
N SER A 220 -7.95 -8.40 18.84
CA SER A 220 -8.93 -7.43 19.32
C SER A 220 -8.80 -6.09 18.59
N GLY A 221 -9.93 -5.54 18.15
CA GLY A 221 -10.00 -4.24 17.47
C GLY A 221 -9.67 -4.26 15.98
N ILE A 222 -9.32 -5.43 15.42
CA ILE A 222 -9.09 -5.62 13.99
C ILE A 222 -10.32 -6.29 13.38
N GLU A 223 -10.91 -5.62 12.39
CA GLU A 223 -11.99 -6.17 11.57
C GLU A 223 -11.41 -6.70 10.25
N VAL A 224 -11.82 -7.89 9.83
CA VAL A 224 -11.43 -8.48 8.54
C VAL A 224 -12.69 -8.69 7.70
N HIS A 225 -12.81 -7.94 6.62
CA HIS A 225 -13.95 -7.94 5.72
C HIS A 225 -13.60 -8.61 4.39
N SER A 226 -14.58 -9.29 3.79
CA SER A 226 -14.51 -9.75 2.40
C SER A 226 -15.38 -8.83 1.56
N VAL A 227 -14.78 -8.10 0.63
CA VAL A 227 -15.44 -7.07 -0.16
C VAL A 227 -15.03 -7.21 -1.63
N ASN A 228 -15.84 -6.66 -2.53
CA ASN A 228 -15.55 -6.62 -3.96
C ASN A 228 -15.19 -5.20 -4.36
N LEU A 229 -14.08 -5.06 -5.08
CA LEU A 229 -13.73 -3.81 -5.76
C LEU A 229 -14.06 -3.91 -7.26
N GLN A 230 -14.07 -2.78 -7.95
CA GLN A 230 -14.05 -2.82 -9.41
C GLN A 230 -12.68 -3.34 -9.87
N ASN A 231 -12.66 -4.32 -10.76
CA ASN A 231 -11.41 -4.88 -11.25
C ASN A 231 -10.71 -3.88 -12.20
N PRO A 232 -9.44 -3.50 -11.91
CA PRO A 232 -8.71 -2.54 -12.75
C PRO A 232 -8.30 -3.13 -14.11
N GLU A 233 -8.31 -4.46 -14.29
CA GLU A 233 -8.05 -5.11 -15.58
C GLU A 233 -9.30 -5.19 -16.46
N ASP A 234 -10.47 -5.42 -15.85
CA ASP A 234 -11.75 -5.61 -16.53
C ASP A 234 -12.90 -5.08 -15.67
N THR A 235 -13.37 -3.88 -15.98
CA THR A 235 -14.39 -3.18 -15.18
C THR A 235 -15.75 -3.87 -15.15
N THR A 236 -15.97 -4.90 -15.96
CA THR A 236 -17.19 -5.73 -15.96
C THR A 236 -17.18 -6.81 -14.89
N GLN A 237 -16.02 -7.09 -14.30
CA GLN A 237 -15.85 -8.14 -13.30
C GLN A 237 -15.55 -7.54 -11.91
N PRO A 238 -16.13 -8.11 -10.84
CA PRO A 238 -15.71 -7.76 -9.49
C PRO A 238 -14.33 -8.33 -9.18
N LEU A 239 -13.55 -7.60 -8.41
CA LEU A 239 -12.30 -8.06 -7.83
C LEU A 239 -12.53 -8.42 -6.36
N ALA A 240 -12.45 -9.71 -6.03
CA ALA A 240 -12.56 -10.17 -4.65
C ALA A 240 -11.34 -9.73 -3.82
N THR A 241 -11.59 -9.02 -2.72
CA THR A 241 -10.54 -8.49 -1.84
C THR A 241 -10.80 -8.77 -0.37
N LYS A 242 -9.73 -8.68 0.41
CA LYS A 242 -9.74 -8.65 1.87
C LYS A 242 -9.39 -7.25 2.32
N LEU A 243 -10.23 -6.71 3.20
CA LEU A 243 -10.09 -5.40 3.81
C LEU A 243 -9.88 -5.59 5.31
N LEU A 244 -8.73 -5.12 5.82
CA LEU A 244 -8.41 -5.13 7.23
C LEU A 244 -8.57 -3.72 7.76
N VAL A 245 -9.26 -3.56 8.89
CA VAL A 245 -9.53 -2.26 9.50
C VAL A 245 -9.22 -2.32 10.99
N LEU A 246 -8.31 -1.47 11.44
CA LEU A 246 -8.08 -1.20 12.86
C LEU A 246 -8.81 0.08 13.24
N ARG A 247 -9.81 -0.04 14.12
CA ARG A 247 -10.56 1.09 14.67
C ARG A 247 -9.78 1.78 15.81
N PRO A 248 -10.17 3.00 16.19
CA PRO A 248 -9.60 3.74 17.33
C PRO A 248 -9.38 2.90 18.59
#